data_AF-A0A838FG60-F1
#
_entry.id   AF-A0A838FG60-F1
#
_cell.length_a   1.000
_cell.length_b   1.000
_cell.length_c   1.000
_cell.angle_alpha   90.00
_cell.angle_beta   90.00
_cell.angle_gamma   90.00
#
_symmetry.space_group_name_H-M   'P 1'
#
loop_
_entity.id
_entity.type
_entity.pdbx_description
1 polymer ?
#
loop_
_entity_poly.entity_id
_entity_poly.type
_entity_poly.pdbx_seq_one_letter_code
_entity_poly.pdbx_strand_id
1 'polypeptide(L)'
;MVLSGKQLHKIMHQPAKYAEAVHLEYVSDQVPGITRIPHGKEFRFIFNGKTVKSKSELIRIRKLVIPPAWTNVWICRLPNGHLQVTGYDVRKRKQYKYHPSWNAFRNQTKFSRLLEFGKVLPHIRLQMEKHLSLPGMPREKVLATVVSLMERTTIRVGNSFYEKLYGSFGLTTLKDKHVAIAGTGVLFGFKGKKGVYHN
;
A
#
# COMPACT_ATOMS: atom_id res chain seq x y z
N MET A 1 21.55 12.40 4.43
CA MET A 1 22.14 11.57 5.49
C MET A 1 21.76 10.12 5.22
N VAL A 2 22.73 9.21 5.07
CA VAL A 2 22.45 7.77 4.85
C VAL A 2 22.51 7.09 6.22
N LEU A 3 21.37 6.61 6.71
CA LEU A 3 21.34 5.82 7.94
C LEU A 3 22.07 4.49 7.73
N SER A 4 22.88 4.07 8.69
CA SER A 4 23.48 2.73 8.69
C SER A 4 22.40 1.63 8.79
N GLY A 5 22.73 0.41 8.35
CA GLY A 5 21.82 -0.74 8.43
C GLY A 5 21.29 -0.99 9.86
N LYS A 6 22.14 -0.80 10.88
CA LYS A 6 21.75 -0.93 12.31
C LYS A 6 20.77 0.16 12.75
N GLN A 7 20.96 1.40 12.29
CA GLN A 7 20.04 2.51 12.59
C GLN A 7 18.68 2.29 11.91
N LEU A 8 18.67 1.86 10.64
CA LEU A 8 17.45 1.51 9.92
C LEU A 8 16.67 0.38 10.58
N HIS A 9 17.36 -0.65 11.07
CA HIS A 9 16.73 -1.76 11.79
C HIS A 9 15.97 -1.30 13.04
N LYS A 10 16.58 -0.44 13.87
CA LYS A 10 15.97 0.05 15.12
C LYS A 10 14.70 0.87 14.88
N ILE A 11 14.63 1.61 13.78
CA ILE A 11 13.47 2.45 13.46
C ILE A 11 12.47 1.73 12.56
N MET A 12 12.79 0.53 12.08
CA MET A 12 12.06 -0.21 11.04
C MET A 12 10.56 -0.38 11.31
N HIS A 13 10.21 -0.52 12.59
CA HIS A 13 8.84 -0.71 13.08
C HIS A 13 8.21 0.56 13.67
N GLN A 14 8.89 1.71 13.57
CA GLN A 14 8.46 2.98 14.15
C GLN A 14 8.38 4.05 13.05
N PRO A 15 7.23 4.16 12.35
CA PRO A 15 7.04 5.11 11.25
C PRO A 15 7.36 6.56 11.61
N ALA A 16 7.16 6.94 12.87
CA ALA A 16 7.49 8.28 13.35
C ALA A 16 8.99 8.58 13.28
N LYS A 17 9.84 7.62 13.69
CA LYS A 17 11.30 7.76 13.61
C LYS A 17 11.82 7.80 12.16
N TYR A 18 11.09 7.17 11.22
CA TYR A 18 11.39 7.35 9.79
C TYR A 18 11.14 8.78 9.33
N ALA A 19 10.08 9.42 9.81
CA ALA A 19 9.76 10.80 9.43
C ALA A 19 10.82 11.74 9.99
N GLU A 20 11.16 11.57 11.28
CA GLU A 20 12.18 12.35 11.98
C GLU A 20 13.56 12.27 11.30
N ALA A 21 13.96 11.07 10.85
CA ALA A 21 15.24 10.86 10.14
C ALA A 21 15.38 11.66 8.84
N VAL A 22 14.28 12.18 8.29
CA VAL A 22 14.27 13.08 7.13
C VAL A 22 13.63 14.42 7.44
N HIS A 23 13.66 14.83 8.71
CA HIS A 23 13.14 16.09 9.22
C HIS A 23 11.66 16.33 8.90
N LEU A 24 10.87 15.26 8.94
CA LEU A 24 9.41 15.28 8.74
C LEU A 24 8.67 14.92 10.04
N GLU A 25 7.46 15.43 10.14
CA GLU A 25 6.53 15.09 11.22
C GLU A 25 5.60 13.95 10.83
N TYR A 26 5.42 13.01 11.75
CA TYR A 26 4.49 11.92 11.55
C TYR A 26 3.07 12.36 11.91
N VAL A 27 2.21 12.48 10.91
CA VAL A 27 0.86 13.08 11.02
C VAL A 27 -0.19 12.12 10.48
N SER A 28 -1.42 12.26 10.96
CA SER A 28 -2.56 11.44 10.52
C SER A 28 -3.67 12.35 10.00
N ASP A 29 -4.48 11.85 9.07
CA ASP A 29 -5.65 12.60 8.59
C ASP A 29 -6.84 12.60 9.56
N GLN A 30 -6.64 12.04 10.75
CA GLN A 30 -7.57 12.10 11.88
C GLN A 30 -7.44 13.39 12.70
N VAL A 31 -6.35 14.16 12.52
CA VAL A 31 -6.21 15.47 13.18
C VAL A 31 -6.78 16.59 12.30
N PRO A 32 -7.12 17.75 12.89
CA PRO A 32 -7.62 18.89 12.11
C PRO A 32 -6.69 19.27 10.96
N GLY A 33 -7.25 19.38 9.76
CA GLY A 33 -6.55 19.77 8.54
C GLY A 33 -7.39 20.70 7.68
N ILE A 34 -6.81 21.13 6.57
CA ILE A 34 -7.50 22.00 5.61
C ILE A 34 -8.39 21.12 4.74
N THR A 35 -9.67 21.45 4.69
CA THR A 35 -10.66 20.78 3.84
C THR A 35 -10.78 21.51 2.51
N ARG A 36 -10.77 20.77 1.40
CA ARG A 36 -11.09 21.31 0.08
C ARG A 36 -12.58 21.16 -0.20
N ILE A 37 -13.24 22.26 -0.55
CA ILE A 37 -14.66 22.27 -0.95
C ILE A 37 -14.81 22.80 -2.38
N PRO A 38 -15.75 22.26 -3.18
CA PRO A 38 -16.08 22.82 -4.50
C PRO A 38 -16.59 24.25 -4.38
N HIS A 39 -16.24 25.12 -5.34
CA HIS A 39 -16.76 26.47 -5.46
C HIS A 39 -16.81 26.91 -6.93
N GLY A 40 -17.94 26.67 -7.59
CA GLY A 40 -18.08 26.89 -9.03
C GLY A 40 -17.10 26.02 -9.82
N LYS A 41 -16.27 26.66 -10.66
CA LYS A 41 -15.20 25.99 -11.42
C LYS A 41 -13.90 25.81 -10.63
N GLU A 42 -13.84 26.34 -9.41
CA GLU A 42 -12.65 26.32 -8.56
C GLU A 42 -12.89 25.56 -7.25
N PHE A 43 -11.88 25.58 -6.38
CA PHE A 43 -11.95 25.03 -5.04
C PHE A 43 -11.68 26.11 -3.99
N ARG A 44 -12.44 26.08 -2.89
CA ARG A 44 -12.11 26.81 -1.67
C ARG A 44 -11.47 25.89 -0.65
N PHE A 45 -10.63 26.47 0.20
CA PHE A 45 -9.90 25.76 1.25
C PHE A 45 -10.35 26.30 2.60
N ILE A 46 -10.83 25.43 3.48
CA ILE A 46 -11.41 25.78 4.78
C ILE A 46 -10.58 25.15 5.89
N PHE A 47 -10.30 25.91 6.94
CA PHE A 47 -9.68 25.43 8.17
C PHE A 47 -10.43 26.00 9.36
N ASN A 48 -10.87 25.15 10.29
CA ASN A 48 -11.65 25.54 11.47
C ASN A 48 -12.81 26.51 11.15
N GLY A 49 -13.58 26.19 10.11
CA GLY A 49 -14.72 26.99 9.65
C GLY A 49 -14.36 28.28 8.90
N LYS A 50 -13.07 28.64 8.79
CA LYS A 50 -12.62 29.87 8.12
C LYS A 50 -11.94 29.57 6.79
N THR A 51 -12.18 30.43 5.80
CA THR A 51 -11.49 30.35 4.50
C THR A 51 -10.00 30.66 4.67
N VAL A 52 -9.16 29.77 4.14
CA VAL A 52 -7.71 29.97 4.08
C VAL A 52 -7.40 31.06 3.06
N LYS A 53 -6.93 32.22 3.53
CA LYS A 53 -6.57 33.39 2.69
C LYS A 53 -5.06 33.59 2.51
N SER A 54 -4.24 32.85 3.26
CA SER A 54 -2.78 32.98 3.21
C SER A 54 -2.26 32.62 1.81
N LYS A 55 -1.59 33.58 1.16
CA LYS A 55 -1.00 33.38 -0.19
C LYS A 55 0.01 32.23 -0.18
N SER A 56 0.87 32.15 0.83
CA SER A 56 1.89 31.11 0.93
C SER A 56 1.28 29.70 1.07
N GLU A 57 0.21 29.56 1.87
CA GLU A 57 -0.51 28.29 2.00
C GLU A 57 -1.20 27.88 0.71
N LEU A 58 -1.88 28.82 0.03
CA LEU A 58 -2.56 28.55 -1.23
C LEU A 58 -1.56 28.13 -2.32
N ILE A 59 -0.38 28.77 -2.38
CA ILE A 59 0.70 28.37 -3.29
C ILE A 59 1.17 26.94 -2.97
N ARG A 60 1.39 26.62 -1.68
CA ARG A 60 1.79 25.27 -1.25
C ARG A 60 0.74 24.24 -1.66
N ILE A 61 -0.54 24.50 -1.39
CA ILE A 61 -1.64 23.58 -1.72
C ILE A 61 -1.71 23.32 -3.23
N ARG A 62 -1.55 24.36 -4.06
CA ARG A 62 -1.51 24.21 -5.53
C ARG A 62 -0.36 23.31 -5.99
N LYS A 63 0.81 23.43 -5.37
CA LYS A 63 1.98 22.56 -5.64
C LYS A 63 1.75 21.09 -5.29
N LEU A 64 0.75 20.76 -4.46
CA LEU A 64 0.40 19.36 -4.16
C LEU A 64 -0.27 18.66 -5.34
N VAL A 65 -0.76 19.41 -6.35
CA VAL A 65 -1.40 18.90 -7.57
C VAL A 65 -2.48 17.85 -7.22
N ILE A 66 -3.45 18.27 -6.42
CA ILE A 66 -4.54 17.41 -5.95
C ILE A 66 -5.55 17.21 -7.09
N PRO A 67 -5.77 15.98 -7.59
CA PRO A 67 -6.69 15.76 -8.69
C PRO A 67 -8.07 16.38 -8.42
N PRO A 68 -8.68 17.08 -9.39
CA PRO A 68 -9.96 17.75 -9.19
C PRO A 68 -11.09 16.76 -8.88
N ALA A 69 -11.01 15.55 -9.44
CA ALA A 69 -11.96 14.47 -9.21
C ALA A 69 -11.92 13.86 -7.80
N TRP A 70 -10.97 14.23 -6.94
CA TRP A 70 -10.94 13.73 -5.56
C TRP A 70 -11.99 14.40 -4.68
N THR A 71 -12.73 13.60 -3.91
CA THR A 71 -13.70 14.05 -2.92
C THR A 71 -13.17 13.87 -1.49
N ASN A 72 -13.82 14.49 -0.50
CA ASN A 72 -13.46 14.44 0.92
C ASN A 72 -11.96 14.62 1.17
N VAL A 73 -11.41 15.70 0.60
CA VAL A 73 -9.98 15.97 0.60
C VAL A 73 -9.57 16.65 1.91
N TRP A 74 -8.66 16.00 2.63
CA TRP A 74 -7.94 16.55 3.79
C TRP A 74 -6.52 16.92 3.37
N ILE A 75 -6.05 18.10 3.78
CA ILE A 75 -4.72 18.62 3.47
C ILE A 75 -4.02 18.97 4.78
N CYS A 76 -2.81 18.44 4.97
CA CYS A 76 -1.99 18.70 6.13
C CYS A 76 -1.63 20.19 6.23
N ARG A 77 -1.72 20.74 7.45
CA ARG A 77 -1.28 22.11 7.79
C ARG A 77 0.23 22.28 7.71
N LEU A 78 0.96 21.24 8.10
CA LEU A 78 2.41 21.27 8.25
C LEU A 78 3.11 21.01 6.91
N PRO A 79 3.95 21.93 6.41
CA PRO A 79 4.72 21.71 5.19
C PRO A 79 5.67 20.49 5.31
N ASN A 80 6.17 20.23 6.52
CA ASN A 80 7.03 19.09 6.88
C ASN A 80 6.23 17.85 7.34
N GLY A 81 4.90 17.82 7.24
CA GLY A 81 4.14 16.61 7.53
C GLY A 81 4.42 15.50 6.50
N HIS A 82 4.73 14.28 6.93
CA HIS A 82 5.06 13.20 5.98
C HIS A 82 3.89 12.85 5.06
N LEU A 83 2.66 12.93 5.57
CA LEU A 83 1.41 12.80 4.83
C LEU A 83 0.89 14.21 4.55
N GLN A 84 0.78 14.57 3.28
CA GLN A 84 0.39 15.91 2.84
C GLN A 84 -1.09 16.00 2.49
N VAL A 85 -1.66 14.95 1.87
CA VAL A 85 -3.07 14.96 1.42
C VAL A 85 -3.66 13.57 1.55
N THR A 86 -4.92 13.49 1.98
CA THR A 86 -5.79 12.34 1.72
C THR A 86 -7.06 12.80 0.99
N GLY A 87 -7.71 11.86 0.31
CA GLY A 87 -8.97 12.11 -0.38
C GLY A 87 -9.48 10.81 -0.99
N TYR A 88 -10.63 10.85 -1.65
CA TYR A 88 -11.24 9.69 -2.27
C TYR A 88 -11.31 9.87 -3.77
N ASP A 89 -10.85 8.89 -4.54
CA ASP A 89 -10.97 8.93 -5.99
C ASP A 89 -12.41 8.64 -6.47
N VAL A 90 -12.65 8.73 -7.78
CA VAL A 90 -13.94 8.45 -8.41
C VAL A 90 -14.46 7.03 -8.15
N ARG A 91 -13.60 6.11 -7.70
CA ARG A 91 -13.93 4.73 -7.33
C ARG A 91 -14.09 4.57 -5.81
N LYS A 92 -14.23 5.67 -5.08
CA LYS A 92 -14.35 5.74 -3.61
C LYS A 92 -13.17 5.10 -2.86
N ARG A 93 -11.99 5.02 -3.48
CA ARG A 93 -10.78 4.52 -2.82
C ARG A 93 -10.06 5.70 -2.17
N LYS A 94 -9.67 5.53 -0.91
CA LYS A 94 -8.83 6.50 -0.21
C LYS A 94 -7.46 6.57 -0.88
N GLN A 95 -7.06 7.76 -1.28
CA GLN A 95 -5.81 8.11 -1.92
C GLN A 95 -4.98 8.98 -0.99
N TYR A 96 -3.66 8.94 -1.18
CA TYR A 96 -2.68 9.60 -0.33
C TYR A 96 -1.66 10.35 -1.20
N LYS A 97 -1.23 11.52 -0.74
CA LYS A 97 -0.01 12.18 -1.22
C LYS A 97 0.92 12.40 -0.04
N TYR A 98 2.15 11.93 -0.18
CA TYR A 98 3.19 12.07 0.83
C TYR A 98 4.19 13.16 0.43
N HIS A 99 4.92 13.67 1.42
CA HIS A 99 6.06 14.54 1.21
C HIS A 99 7.11 13.87 0.30
N PRO A 100 7.76 14.57 -0.64
CA PRO A 100 8.77 13.99 -1.53
C PRO A 100 9.89 13.27 -0.78
N SER A 101 10.42 13.88 0.29
CA SER A 101 11.47 13.26 1.13
C SER A 101 11.02 11.96 1.79
N TRP A 102 9.74 11.85 2.18
CA TRP A 102 9.19 10.60 2.71
C TRP A 102 9.22 9.50 1.65
N ASN A 103 8.76 9.80 0.43
CA ASN A 103 8.77 8.83 -0.66
C ASN A 103 10.19 8.40 -1.04
N ALA A 104 11.11 9.37 -1.19
CA ALA A 104 12.51 9.10 -1.52
C ALA A 104 13.17 8.18 -0.47
N PHE A 105 12.97 8.50 0.81
CA PHE A 105 13.53 7.72 1.90
C PHE A 105 12.92 6.32 1.98
N ARG A 106 11.59 6.20 1.93
CA ARG A 106 10.91 4.88 1.92
C ARG A 106 11.35 4.02 0.74
N ASN A 107 11.61 4.62 -0.41
CA ASN A 107 12.13 3.92 -1.58
C ASN A 107 13.57 3.44 -1.39
N GLN A 108 14.44 4.27 -0.80
CA GLN A 108 15.82 3.90 -0.49
C GLN A 108 15.89 2.77 0.54
N THR A 109 15.01 2.80 1.53
CA THR A 109 15.02 1.85 2.66
C THR A 109 14.09 0.65 2.45
N LYS A 110 13.43 0.50 1.29
CA LYS A 110 12.44 -0.58 1.10
C LYS A 110 13.08 -1.97 1.19
N PHE A 111 14.33 -2.08 0.74
CA PHE A 111 15.06 -3.35 0.69
C PHE A 111 15.72 -3.73 2.01
N SER A 112 15.88 -2.79 2.96
CA SER A 112 16.49 -3.13 4.25
C SER A 112 15.67 -4.15 5.04
N ARG A 113 14.35 -4.20 4.81
CA ARG A 113 13.46 -5.22 5.38
C ARG A 113 13.71 -6.62 4.80
N LEU A 114 14.23 -6.73 3.58
CA LEU A 114 14.47 -8.01 2.93
C LEU A 114 15.58 -8.81 3.62
N LEU A 115 16.59 -8.13 4.18
CA LEU A 115 17.65 -8.80 4.92
C LEU A 115 17.10 -9.51 6.16
N GLU A 116 16.28 -8.82 6.95
CA GLU A 116 15.66 -9.42 8.14
C GLU A 116 14.64 -10.49 7.75
N PHE A 117 13.88 -10.28 6.67
CA PHE A 117 13.01 -11.32 6.12
C PHE A 117 13.79 -12.58 5.73
N GLY A 118 14.96 -12.42 5.09
CA GLY A 118 15.83 -13.53 4.70
C GLY A 118 16.31 -14.37 5.88
N LYS A 119 16.57 -13.76 7.05
CA LYS A 119 16.94 -14.50 8.27
C LYS A 119 15.78 -15.36 8.82
N VAL A 120 14.54 -14.92 8.63
CA VAL A 120 13.34 -15.63 9.12
C VAL A 120 12.82 -16.65 8.10
N LEU A 121 13.19 -16.50 6.82
CA LEU A 121 12.71 -17.33 5.72
C LEU A 121 12.88 -18.85 5.92
N PRO A 122 14.01 -19.37 6.46
CA PRO A 122 14.14 -20.80 6.75
C PRO A 122 13.07 -21.32 7.72
N HIS A 123 12.74 -20.56 8.77
CA HIS A 123 11.71 -20.93 9.74
C HIS A 123 10.31 -20.95 9.10
N ILE A 124 10.03 -19.99 8.21
CA ILE A 124 8.78 -19.96 7.46
C ILE A 124 8.64 -21.21 6.59
N ARG A 125 9.70 -21.59 5.87
CA ARG A 125 9.71 -22.78 5.00
C ARG A 125 9.52 -24.07 5.78
N LEU A 126 10.19 -24.23 6.93
CA LEU A 126 10.00 -25.39 7.82
C LEU A 126 8.55 -25.49 8.31
N GLN A 127 7.94 -24.37 8.69
CA GLN A 127 6.53 -24.36 9.11
C GLN A 127 5.58 -24.69 7.94
N MET A 128 5.88 -24.21 6.74
CA MET A 128 5.11 -24.53 5.54
C MET A 128 5.19 -26.03 5.22
N GLU A 129 6.36 -26.64 5.28
CA GLU A 129 6.55 -28.08 5.07
C GLU A 129 5.72 -28.91 6.07
N LYS A 130 5.79 -28.56 7.36
CA LYS A 130 4.98 -29.18 8.42
C LYS A 130 3.48 -29.08 8.15
N HIS A 131 3.00 -27.93 7.68
CA HIS A 131 1.58 -27.74 7.39
C HIS A 131 1.14 -28.45 6.10
N LEU A 132 2.00 -28.52 5.09
CA LEU A 132 1.72 -29.23 3.84
C LEU A 132 1.63 -30.74 4.05
N SER A 133 2.35 -31.29 5.03
CA SER A 133 2.32 -32.72 5.35
C SER A 133 1.10 -33.17 6.18
N LEU A 134 0.22 -32.25 6.60
CA LEU A 134 -0.97 -32.62 7.38
C LEU A 134 -1.94 -33.49 6.56
N PRO A 135 -2.60 -34.50 7.17
CA PRO A 135 -3.62 -35.29 6.49
C PRO A 135 -4.88 -34.44 6.19
N GLY A 136 -5.61 -34.80 5.13
CA GLY A 136 -6.80 -34.07 4.70
C GLY A 136 -6.50 -32.65 4.20
N MET A 137 -7.44 -31.73 4.44
CA MET A 137 -7.37 -30.32 4.01
C MET A 137 -7.69 -29.34 5.17
N PRO A 138 -6.95 -29.38 6.29
CA PRO A 138 -7.12 -28.41 7.36
C PRO A 138 -6.72 -27.01 6.91
N ARG A 139 -7.18 -25.99 7.63
CA ARG A 139 -6.94 -24.57 7.33
C ARG A 139 -5.45 -24.26 7.15
N GLU A 140 -4.61 -24.82 8.01
CA GLU A 140 -3.16 -24.63 8.04
C GLU A 140 -2.51 -25.10 6.74
N LYS A 141 -2.97 -26.25 6.22
CA LYS A 141 -2.49 -26.80 4.95
C LYS A 141 -2.92 -25.93 3.77
N VAL A 142 -4.17 -25.47 3.75
CA VAL A 142 -4.66 -24.54 2.71
C VAL A 142 -3.82 -23.25 2.71
N LEU A 143 -3.56 -22.68 3.89
CA LEU A 143 -2.73 -21.48 4.02
C LEU A 143 -1.30 -21.73 3.54
N ALA A 144 -0.68 -22.84 3.94
CA ALA A 144 0.67 -23.21 3.51
C ALA A 144 0.74 -23.43 1.99
N THR A 145 -0.28 -24.04 1.38
CA THR A 145 -0.40 -24.17 -0.08
C THR A 145 -0.46 -22.81 -0.76
N VAL A 146 -1.28 -21.87 -0.25
CA VAL A 146 -1.36 -20.51 -0.82
C VAL A 146 -0.02 -19.79 -0.73
N VAL A 147 0.68 -19.87 0.41
CA VAL A 147 2.00 -19.23 0.58
C VAL A 147 3.05 -19.89 -0.31
N SER A 148 3.05 -21.23 -0.43
CA SER A 148 3.94 -21.99 -1.32
C SER A 148 3.74 -21.61 -2.78
N LEU A 149 2.48 -21.51 -3.22
CA LEU A 149 2.15 -21.04 -4.58
C LEU A 149 2.60 -19.60 -4.79
N MET A 150 2.40 -18.71 -3.81
CA MET A 150 2.88 -17.32 -3.89
C MET A 150 4.41 -17.26 -4.06
N GLU A 151 5.16 -18.06 -3.31
CA GLU A 151 6.62 -18.13 -3.41
C GLU A 151 7.08 -18.64 -4.78
N ARG A 152 6.44 -19.70 -5.30
CA ARG A 152 6.85 -20.37 -6.56
C ARG A 152 6.41 -19.64 -7.82
N THR A 153 5.25 -18.97 -7.78
CA THR A 153 4.61 -18.39 -8.96
C THR A 153 4.66 -16.86 -8.98
N THR A 154 4.94 -16.23 -7.85
CA THR A 154 4.83 -14.76 -7.64
C THR A 154 3.44 -14.18 -7.90
N ILE A 155 2.40 -15.03 -8.01
CA ILE A 155 1.02 -14.58 -8.16
C ILE A 155 0.62 -13.78 -6.92
N ARG A 156 -0.06 -12.66 -7.15
CA ARG A 156 -0.55 -11.81 -6.06
C ARG A 156 -1.64 -12.53 -5.26
N VAL A 157 -1.72 -12.22 -3.97
CA VAL A 157 -2.73 -12.78 -3.05
C VAL A 157 -4.14 -12.74 -3.63
N GLY A 158 -4.57 -11.61 -4.22
CA GLY A 158 -5.94 -11.45 -4.71
C GLY A 158 -6.86 -10.80 -3.67
N ASN A 159 -8.02 -10.32 -4.12
CA ASN A 159 -9.00 -9.65 -3.26
C ASN A 159 -10.39 -9.78 -3.90
N SER A 160 -11.35 -10.32 -3.15
CA SER A 160 -12.71 -10.60 -3.64
C SER A 160 -13.48 -9.35 -4.09
N PHE A 161 -13.18 -8.18 -3.51
CA PHE A 161 -13.75 -6.91 -3.98
C PHE A 161 -13.27 -6.59 -5.41
N TYR A 162 -11.98 -6.76 -5.70
CA TYR A 162 -11.44 -6.51 -7.04
C TYR A 162 -11.79 -7.59 -8.06
N GLU A 163 -11.98 -8.83 -7.61
CA GLU A 163 -12.53 -9.90 -8.45
C GLU A 163 -13.92 -9.51 -8.97
N LYS A 164 -14.85 -9.16 -8.06
CA LYS A 164 -16.21 -8.78 -8.41
C LYS A 164 -16.27 -7.51 -9.27
N LEU A 165 -15.42 -6.53 -8.97
CA LEU A 165 -15.46 -5.22 -9.63
C LEU A 165 -14.76 -5.22 -11.01
N TYR A 166 -13.70 -6.00 -11.20
CA TYR A 166 -12.86 -5.92 -12.41
C TYR A 166 -12.69 -7.25 -13.15
N GLY A 167 -13.23 -8.36 -12.63
CA GLY A 167 -12.97 -9.69 -13.18
C GLY A 167 -11.48 -10.04 -13.18
N SER A 168 -10.72 -9.52 -12.20
CA SER A 168 -9.28 -9.75 -12.05
C SER A 168 -9.02 -10.67 -10.86
N PHE A 169 -8.16 -11.66 -11.05
CA PHE A 169 -7.91 -12.73 -10.10
C PHE A 169 -6.50 -12.67 -9.51
N GLY A 170 -6.35 -13.34 -8.37
CA GLY A 170 -5.11 -13.68 -7.66
C GLY A 170 -5.37 -14.94 -6.83
N LEU A 171 -4.35 -15.45 -6.13
CA LEU A 171 -4.37 -16.78 -5.49
C LEU A 171 -5.65 -17.11 -4.70
N THR A 172 -6.11 -16.19 -3.86
CA THR A 172 -7.29 -16.38 -3.01
C THR A 172 -8.63 -16.13 -3.71
N THR A 173 -8.62 -15.92 -5.03
CA THR A 173 -9.80 -15.65 -5.87
C THR A 173 -9.77 -16.48 -7.15
N LEU A 174 -8.77 -17.37 -7.31
CA LEU A 174 -8.77 -18.34 -8.41
C LEU A 174 -10.02 -19.24 -8.31
N LYS A 175 -10.39 -19.79 -9.45
CA LYS A 175 -11.54 -20.68 -9.65
C LYS A 175 -11.04 -21.90 -10.41
N ASP A 176 -11.79 -22.99 -10.37
CA ASP A 176 -11.38 -24.26 -11.00
C ASP A 176 -10.99 -24.08 -12.47
N LYS A 177 -11.73 -23.26 -13.22
CA LYS A 177 -11.44 -22.93 -14.63
C LYS A 177 -10.09 -22.22 -14.88
N HIS A 178 -9.43 -21.71 -13.84
CA HIS A 178 -8.14 -21.02 -13.94
C HIS A 178 -6.95 -21.95 -13.72
N VAL A 179 -7.19 -23.23 -13.42
CA VAL A 179 -6.14 -24.19 -13.08
C VAL A 179 -6.28 -25.41 -13.97
N ALA A 180 -5.19 -25.80 -14.63
CA ALA A 180 -5.09 -27.08 -15.32
C ALA A 180 -4.00 -27.92 -14.66
N ILE A 181 -4.31 -29.20 -14.40
CA ILE A 181 -3.37 -30.14 -13.79
C ILE A 181 -3.07 -31.22 -14.83
N ALA A 182 -1.79 -31.43 -15.12
CA ALA A 182 -1.32 -32.43 -16.07
C ALA A 182 -0.11 -33.17 -15.48
N GLY A 183 -0.32 -34.42 -15.06
CA GLY A 183 0.69 -35.18 -14.33
C GLY A 183 1.14 -34.46 -13.06
N THR A 184 2.43 -34.12 -12.99
CA THR A 184 3.02 -33.33 -11.89
C THR A 184 3.02 -31.83 -12.13
N GLY A 185 2.55 -31.38 -13.30
CA GLY A 185 2.48 -29.98 -13.68
C GLY A 185 1.15 -29.33 -13.30
N VAL A 186 1.22 -28.08 -12.84
CA VAL A 186 0.05 -27.24 -12.60
C VAL A 186 0.22 -25.93 -13.38
N LEU A 187 -0.74 -25.61 -14.23
CA LEU A 187 -0.76 -24.39 -15.04
C LEU A 187 -1.87 -23.45 -14.55
N PHE A 188 -1.57 -22.16 -14.48
CA PHE A 188 -2.48 -21.12 -13.99
C PHE A 188 -2.81 -20.12 -15.10
N GLY A 189 -4.02 -20.21 -15.67
CA GLY A 189 -4.51 -19.29 -16.70
C GLY A 189 -5.55 -18.32 -16.16
N PHE A 190 -5.23 -17.02 -16.05
CA PHE A 190 -6.18 -16.04 -15.52
C PHE A 190 -5.86 -14.58 -15.89
N LYS A 191 -6.89 -13.72 -15.85
CA LYS A 191 -6.75 -12.27 -15.95
C LYS A 191 -6.38 -11.67 -14.60
N GLY A 192 -5.19 -11.11 -14.48
CA GLY A 192 -4.65 -10.49 -13.28
C GLY A 192 -4.85 -8.97 -13.17
N LYS A 193 -4.09 -8.35 -12.28
CA LYS A 193 -4.17 -6.91 -11.98
C LYS A 193 -3.96 -6.06 -13.25
N LYS A 194 -4.79 -5.03 -13.43
CA LYS A 194 -4.83 -4.16 -14.63
C LYS A 194 -5.19 -4.92 -15.93
N GLY A 195 -5.79 -6.09 -15.83
CA GLY A 195 -6.22 -6.88 -16.99
C GLY A 195 -5.11 -7.61 -17.72
N VAL A 196 -3.92 -7.71 -17.14
CA VAL A 196 -2.80 -8.49 -17.68
C VAL A 196 -3.14 -9.97 -17.57
N TYR A 197 -3.01 -10.73 -18.65
CA TYR A 197 -3.20 -12.19 -18.63
C TYR A 197 -1.92 -12.89 -18.15
N HIS A 198 -2.11 -13.91 -17.33
CA HIS A 198 -1.08 -14.82 -16.82
C HIS A 198 -1.40 -16.23 -17.32
N ASN A 199 -0.38 -16.97 -17.77
CA ASN A 199 -0.39 -18.38 -18.15
C ASN A 199 0.91 -19.04 -17.67
#